data_AF-A0A3E5E484-F1
#
_entry.id   AF-A0A3E5E484-F1
#
_cell.length_a   1.000
_cell.length_b   1.000
_cell.length_c   1.000
_cell.angle_alpha   90.00
_cell.angle_beta   90.00
_cell.angle_gamma   90.00
#
_symmetry.space_group_name_H-M   'P 1'
#
loop_
_entity.id
_entity.type
_entity.pdbx_description
1 polymer ?
#
loop_
_entity_poly.entity_id
_entity_poly.type
_entity_poly.pdbx_seq_one_letter_code
_entity_poly.pdbx_strand_id
1 'polypeptide(L)'
;MIISNADVYVTGSNSHFLSTDVVTEFRGRGDEIHLFPLSFSEYCEGYKGTIDNAWKDYYTYGGLPLILTLDTDKKKEDYLNNLYKSVYLVDVLERHKIKNMGEFDELLRIIASSIGAPCNPTKLANTFKSVKNVAIHHQTINKYLGFLEDAFLVEKSIRYNIKGKKYINTLAKYYFSDLGIRNALLGFRQQEETHIMENIIYNELRTRGYHVDVGMVEVREPDKSGKLFRKQLEVDFVVNQGSQRYYIQSAFAMPTLEKEAQESASLLRIKDSFKKIIIVKDDIKPKRNEDGILTIGLKDFLLDKNSLNY
;
A
#
# COMPACT_ATOMS: atom_id res chain seq x y z
N MET A 1 -30.31 2.41 -26.26
CA MET A 1 -30.48 3.77 -26.80
C MET A 1 -29.08 4.35 -26.92
N ILE A 2 -28.57 4.60 -28.13
CA ILE A 2 -27.30 5.31 -28.32
C ILE A 2 -27.67 6.79 -28.41
N ILE A 3 -27.26 7.59 -27.44
CA ILE A 3 -27.47 9.05 -27.46
C ILE A 3 -26.30 9.63 -28.26
N SER A 4 -26.58 10.20 -29.43
CA SER A 4 -25.56 10.86 -30.24
C SER A 4 -25.07 12.15 -29.57
N ASN A 5 -23.75 12.38 -29.56
CA ASN A 5 -23.08 13.56 -28.98
C ASN A 5 -23.31 13.78 -27.48
N ALA A 6 -23.36 12.71 -26.70
CA ALA A 6 -23.45 12.80 -25.24
C ALA A 6 -22.48 11.83 -24.57
N ASP A 7 -21.73 12.34 -23.60
CA ASP A 7 -20.93 11.55 -22.66
C ASP A 7 -21.65 11.51 -21.31
N VAL A 8 -21.64 10.33 -20.67
CA VAL A 8 -22.27 10.12 -19.36
C VAL A 8 -21.19 9.76 -18.36
N TYR A 9 -21.06 10.55 -17.31
CA TYR A 9 -20.14 10.31 -16.21
C TYR A 9 -20.93 9.90 -14.97
N VAL A 10 -20.53 8.79 -14.36
CA VAL A 10 -21.06 8.32 -13.08
C VAL A 10 -19.92 8.32 -12.09
N THR A 11 -20.08 9.03 -10.97
CA THR A 11 -19.07 9.12 -9.90
C THR A 11 -19.59 8.47 -8.63
N GLY A 12 -18.70 7.91 -7.83
CA GLY A 12 -19.01 7.20 -6.60
C GLY A 12 -17.77 7.08 -5.73
N SER A 13 -17.98 6.96 -4.42
CA SER A 13 -16.90 6.90 -3.42
C SER A 13 -16.45 5.47 -3.09
N ASN A 14 -16.88 4.46 -3.84
CA ASN A 14 -16.66 3.03 -3.55
C ASN A 14 -16.76 2.17 -4.83
N SER A 15 -16.15 0.98 -4.80
CA SER A 15 -16.06 0.09 -5.97
C SER A 15 -17.40 -0.55 -6.31
N HIS A 16 -18.20 -0.95 -5.33
CA HIS A 16 -19.41 -1.72 -5.60
C HIS A 16 -20.45 -0.93 -6.42
N PHE A 17 -20.57 0.39 -6.20
CA PHE A 17 -21.47 1.25 -6.96
C PHE A 17 -20.94 1.57 -8.38
N LEU A 18 -19.63 1.49 -8.61
CA LEU A 18 -18.99 1.96 -9.85
C LEU A 18 -18.46 0.84 -10.76
N SER A 19 -17.86 -0.20 -10.20
CA SER A 19 -17.10 -1.20 -10.95
C SER A 19 -17.75 -2.57 -10.99
N THR A 20 -18.47 -3.00 -9.94
CA THR A 20 -19.14 -4.31 -9.98
C THR A 20 -20.54 -4.22 -10.57
N ASP A 21 -21.40 -3.34 -10.08
CA ASP A 21 -22.78 -3.27 -10.55
C ASP A 21 -22.90 -2.49 -11.87
N VAL A 22 -22.28 -1.30 -11.94
CA VAL A 22 -22.35 -0.43 -13.12
C VAL A 22 -21.63 -1.06 -14.33
N VAL A 23 -20.36 -1.47 -14.23
CA VAL A 23 -19.67 -2.09 -15.38
C VAL A 23 -20.34 -3.40 -15.83
N THR A 24 -20.92 -4.18 -14.89
CA THR A 24 -21.70 -5.37 -15.24
C THR A 24 -22.96 -5.01 -16.04
N GLU A 25 -23.69 -3.96 -15.63
CA GLU A 25 -24.85 -3.45 -16.37
C GLU A 25 -24.45 -2.84 -17.73
N PHE A 26 -23.32 -2.16 -17.81
CA PHE A 26 -22.77 -1.61 -19.05
C PHE A 26 -22.06 -2.67 -19.92
N ARG A 27 -21.90 -3.93 -19.45
CA ARG A 27 -21.31 -5.07 -20.16
C ARG A 27 -20.02 -4.72 -20.93
N GLY A 28 -19.12 -3.97 -20.29
CA GLY A 28 -17.85 -3.55 -20.89
C GLY A 28 -17.96 -2.41 -21.92
N ARG A 29 -19.05 -1.63 -21.92
CA ARG A 29 -19.24 -0.44 -22.76
C ARG A 29 -18.95 0.87 -22.03
N GLY A 30 -18.10 0.84 -21.01
CA GLY A 30 -17.68 2.01 -20.25
C GLY A 30 -16.25 1.83 -19.77
N ASP A 31 -15.58 2.97 -19.59
CA ASP A 31 -14.24 3.03 -19.01
C ASP A 31 -14.35 3.41 -17.53
N GLU A 32 -13.51 2.80 -16.69
CA GLU A 32 -13.40 3.12 -15.27
C GLU A 32 -12.16 3.97 -15.02
N ILE A 33 -12.33 5.11 -14.36
CA ILE A 33 -11.23 5.96 -13.90
C ILE A 33 -11.22 5.91 -12.38
N HIS A 34 -10.20 5.29 -11.83
CA HIS A 34 -9.98 5.28 -10.39
C HIS A 34 -9.22 6.56 -9.97
N LEU A 35 -9.80 7.33 -9.05
CA LEU A 35 -9.20 8.56 -8.51
C LEU A 35 -8.58 8.27 -7.14
N PHE A 36 -7.26 8.32 -7.08
CA PHE A 36 -6.50 8.21 -5.83
C PHE A 36 -6.48 9.55 -5.07
N PRO A 37 -6.16 9.54 -3.76
CA PRO A 37 -5.66 10.73 -3.09
C PRO A 37 -4.48 11.35 -3.85
N LEU A 38 -4.22 12.64 -3.62
CA LEU A 38 -3.12 13.33 -4.28
C LEU A 38 -1.81 12.57 -4.06
N SER A 39 -1.07 12.33 -5.14
CA SER A 39 0.33 11.95 -5.06
C SER A 39 1.13 13.01 -4.31
N PHE A 40 2.32 12.66 -3.84
CA PHE A 40 3.18 13.64 -3.16
C PHE A 40 3.54 14.82 -4.09
N SER A 41 3.71 14.55 -5.39
CA SER A 41 3.96 15.59 -6.40
C SER A 41 2.80 16.58 -6.51
N GLU A 42 1.57 16.10 -6.66
CA GLU A 42 0.35 16.93 -6.72
C GLU A 42 0.09 17.64 -5.39
N TYR A 43 0.38 16.99 -4.27
CA TYR A 43 0.29 17.61 -2.95
C TYR A 43 1.24 18.81 -2.83
N CYS A 44 2.48 18.68 -3.30
CA CYS A 44 3.45 19.78 -3.32
C CYS A 44 2.99 20.95 -4.20
N GLU A 45 2.31 20.70 -5.32
CA GLU A 45 1.77 21.75 -6.19
C GLU A 45 0.74 22.63 -5.47
N GLY A 46 -0.08 22.03 -4.60
CA GLY A 46 -1.08 22.75 -3.81
C GLY A 46 -0.61 23.24 -2.44
N TYR A 47 0.57 22.81 -1.97
CA TYR A 47 1.05 23.09 -0.62
C TYR A 47 1.76 24.45 -0.51
N LYS A 48 1.41 25.22 0.53
CA LYS A 48 2.03 26.51 0.82
C LYS A 48 3.23 26.33 1.76
N GLY A 49 4.41 26.06 1.21
CA GLY A 49 5.63 25.94 2.01
C GLY A 49 6.78 25.29 1.26
N THR A 50 7.76 24.79 2.03
CA THR A 50 8.86 24.01 1.48
C THR A 50 8.44 22.56 1.25
N ILE A 51 9.12 21.86 0.36
CA ILE A 51 8.94 20.43 0.11
C ILE A 51 9.12 19.62 1.40
N ASP A 52 10.04 20.03 2.28
CA ASP A 52 10.26 19.35 3.57
C ASP A 52 9.08 19.47 4.53
N ASN A 53 8.41 20.63 4.54
CA ASN A 53 7.20 20.80 5.33
C ASN A 53 6.02 20.07 4.68
N ALA A 54 5.90 20.11 3.35
CA ALA A 54 4.91 19.33 2.62
C ALA A 54 5.06 17.83 2.90
N TRP A 55 6.29 17.32 2.97
CA TRP A 55 6.57 15.93 3.33
C TRP A 55 6.05 15.60 4.72
N LYS A 56 6.36 16.44 5.72
CA LYS A 56 5.90 16.24 7.11
C LYS A 56 4.39 16.16 7.21
N ASP A 57 3.70 17.06 6.52
CA ASP A 57 2.26 17.09 6.47
C ASP A 57 1.69 15.89 5.70
N TYR A 58 2.27 15.54 4.56
CA TYR A 58 1.79 14.45 3.72
C TYR A 58 1.88 13.08 4.40
N TYR A 59 3.02 12.75 5.04
CA TYR A 59 3.15 11.46 5.73
C TYR A 59 2.26 11.38 6.99
N THR A 60 1.88 12.53 7.57
CA THR A 60 1.06 12.62 8.79
C THR A 60 -0.44 12.67 8.49
N TYR A 61 -0.85 13.52 7.56
CA TYR A 61 -2.25 13.86 7.26
C TYR A 61 -2.75 13.31 5.92
N GLY A 62 -1.89 12.65 5.14
CA GLY A 62 -2.28 12.04 3.87
C GLY A 62 -2.41 13.02 2.71
N GLY A 63 -2.92 12.50 1.60
CA GLY A 63 -3.06 13.17 0.31
C GLY A 63 -4.49 13.61 -0.02
N LEU A 64 -5.44 13.49 0.92
CA LEU A 64 -6.82 13.95 0.67
C LEU A 64 -6.85 15.46 0.36
N PRO A 65 -7.44 15.91 -0.76
CA PRO A 65 -7.33 17.30 -1.22
C PRO A 65 -7.76 18.36 -0.20
N LEU A 66 -8.81 18.08 0.59
CA LEU A 66 -9.32 19.05 1.58
C LEU A 66 -8.27 19.41 2.63
N ILE A 67 -7.31 18.52 2.93
CA ILE A 67 -6.22 18.77 3.89
C ILE A 67 -5.44 20.04 3.55
N LEU A 68 -5.21 20.32 2.27
CA LEU A 68 -4.47 21.50 1.81
C LEU A 68 -5.19 22.82 2.11
N THR A 69 -6.51 22.76 2.36
CA THR A 69 -7.32 23.93 2.70
C THR A 69 -7.41 24.19 4.20
N LEU A 70 -6.87 23.29 5.03
CA LEU A 70 -6.97 23.37 6.49
C LEU A 70 -5.68 23.94 7.09
N ASP A 71 -5.80 25.12 7.67
CA ASP A 71 -4.65 25.93 8.14
C ASP A 71 -4.04 25.49 9.47
N THR A 72 -4.63 24.52 10.18
CA THR A 72 -4.08 24.01 11.45
C THR A 72 -4.15 22.49 11.54
N ASP A 73 -3.18 21.92 12.23
CA ASP A 73 -3.08 20.48 12.52
C ASP A 73 -4.36 19.96 13.18
N LYS A 74 -4.92 20.71 14.13
CA LYS A 74 -6.17 20.35 14.79
C LYS A 74 -7.34 20.24 13.82
N LYS A 75 -7.47 21.16 12.86
CA LYS A 75 -8.51 21.10 11.83
C LYS A 75 -8.33 19.86 10.93
N LYS A 76 -7.09 19.54 10.54
CA LYS A 76 -6.76 18.35 9.74
C LYS A 76 -7.11 17.06 10.49
N GLU A 77 -6.70 16.96 11.75
CA GLU A 77 -7.03 15.83 12.63
C GLU A 77 -8.54 15.66 12.80
N ASP A 78 -9.27 16.73 13.10
CA ASP A 78 -10.72 16.67 13.30
C ASP A 78 -11.44 16.26 12.00
N TYR A 79 -11.02 16.80 10.85
CA TYR A 79 -11.53 16.38 9.55
C TYR A 79 -11.31 14.89 9.29
N LEU A 80 -10.08 14.39 9.44
CA LEU A 80 -9.75 12.98 9.18
C LEU A 80 -10.48 12.04 10.15
N ASN A 81 -10.56 12.39 11.43
CA ASN A 81 -11.31 11.63 12.43
C ASN A 81 -12.80 11.57 12.10
N ASN A 82 -13.39 12.68 11.66
CA ASN A 82 -14.79 12.72 11.27
C ASN A 82 -15.00 11.92 9.99
N LEU A 83 -14.18 12.11 8.96
CA LEU A 83 -14.31 11.41 7.69
C LEU A 83 -14.23 9.89 7.87
N TYR A 84 -13.28 9.41 8.69
CA TYR A 84 -13.20 8.01 9.08
C TYR A 84 -14.51 7.51 9.72
N LYS A 85 -15.00 8.22 10.75
CA LYS A 85 -16.16 7.77 11.53
C LYS A 85 -17.47 7.86 10.76
N SER A 86 -17.69 8.95 10.02
CA SER A 86 -19.00 9.29 9.46
C SER A 86 -19.20 8.82 8.03
N VAL A 87 -18.13 8.66 7.25
CA VAL A 87 -18.23 8.23 5.85
C VAL A 87 -17.75 6.80 5.73
N TYR A 88 -16.47 6.55 6.00
CA TYR A 88 -15.90 5.23 5.74
C TYR A 88 -16.47 4.13 6.63
N LEU A 89 -16.53 4.34 7.94
CA LEU A 89 -17.01 3.29 8.86
C LEU A 89 -18.50 3.04 8.68
N VAL A 90 -19.33 4.10 8.63
CA VAL A 90 -20.78 3.98 8.48
C VAL A 90 -21.14 3.34 7.14
N ASP A 91 -20.56 3.82 6.03
CA ASP A 91 -20.88 3.29 4.70
C ASP A 91 -20.56 1.81 4.58
N VAL A 92 -19.44 1.35 5.15
CA VAL A 92 -19.05 -0.07 5.11
C VAL A 92 -19.98 -0.93 5.99
N LEU A 93 -20.24 -0.48 7.21
CA LEU A 93 -21.07 -1.22 8.17
C LEU A 93 -22.51 -1.36 7.69
N GLU A 94 -23.13 -0.27 7.21
CA GLU A 94 -24.52 -0.24 6.76
C GLU A 94 -24.70 -1.04 5.46
N ARG A 95 -23.82 -0.84 4.48
CA ARG A 95 -23.90 -1.50 3.17
C ARG A 95 -23.79 -3.01 3.26
N HIS A 96 -22.80 -3.49 4.02
CA HIS A 96 -22.57 -4.92 4.17
C HIS A 96 -23.38 -5.54 5.33
N LYS A 97 -24.24 -4.74 5.99
CA LYS A 97 -25.10 -5.14 7.11
C LYS A 97 -24.31 -5.88 8.19
N ILE A 98 -23.15 -5.32 8.55
CA ILE A 98 -22.20 -5.93 9.48
C ILE A 98 -22.80 -5.88 10.88
N LYS A 99 -23.09 -7.06 11.46
CA LYS A 99 -23.67 -7.17 12.80
C LYS A 99 -22.64 -6.95 13.91
N ASN A 100 -21.42 -7.42 13.68
CA ASN A 100 -20.34 -7.46 14.67
C ASN A 100 -19.41 -6.25 14.46
N MET A 101 -19.93 -5.05 14.76
CA MET A 101 -19.23 -3.78 14.48
C MET A 101 -17.94 -3.63 15.30
N GLY A 102 -17.93 -4.10 16.55
CA GLY A 102 -16.76 -4.00 17.43
C GLY A 102 -15.58 -4.83 16.91
N GLU A 103 -15.84 -6.05 16.46
CA GLU A 103 -14.84 -6.93 15.86
C GLU A 103 -14.31 -6.38 14.53
N PHE A 104 -15.17 -5.71 13.76
CA PHE A 104 -14.78 -5.06 12.52
C PHE A 104 -13.85 -3.86 12.77
N ASP A 105 -14.21 -2.93 13.68
CA ASP A 105 -13.35 -1.80 14.06
C ASP A 105 -12.00 -2.28 14.62
N GLU A 106 -12.01 -3.32 15.45
CA GLU A 106 -10.78 -3.92 15.98
C GLU A 106 -9.90 -4.52 14.88
N LEU A 107 -10.49 -5.27 13.94
CA LEU A 107 -9.74 -5.81 12.80
C LEU A 107 -9.10 -4.68 12.00
N LEU A 108 -9.86 -3.63 11.71
CA LEU A 108 -9.36 -2.46 10.98
C LEU A 108 -8.19 -1.78 11.73
N ARG A 109 -8.29 -1.62 13.04
CA ARG A 109 -7.17 -1.11 13.89
C ARG A 109 -5.94 -2.02 13.84
N ILE A 110 -6.13 -3.35 13.87
CA ILE A 110 -5.02 -4.30 13.76
C ILE A 110 -4.33 -4.11 12.40
N ILE A 111 -5.07 -4.04 11.30
CA ILE A 111 -4.50 -3.83 9.97
C ILE A 111 -3.78 -2.48 9.88
N ALA A 112 -4.33 -1.41 10.44
CA ALA A 112 -3.67 -0.10 10.49
C ALA A 112 -2.37 -0.10 11.29
N SER A 113 -2.36 -0.79 12.44
CA SER A 113 -1.17 -0.91 13.29
C SER A 113 -0.08 -1.80 12.69
N SER A 114 -0.46 -2.69 11.77
CA SER A 114 0.44 -3.65 11.10
C SER A 114 0.52 -3.42 9.59
N ILE A 115 0.41 -2.15 9.19
CA ILE A 115 0.47 -1.70 7.80
C ILE A 115 1.76 -2.18 7.13
N GLY A 116 1.66 -2.72 5.91
CA GLY A 116 2.82 -3.32 5.23
C GLY A 116 3.36 -4.60 5.89
N ALA A 117 2.76 -5.12 6.96
CA ALA A 117 3.12 -6.41 7.51
C ALA A 117 2.35 -7.55 6.81
N PRO A 118 2.93 -8.76 6.73
CA PRO A 118 2.23 -9.89 6.13
C PRO A 118 0.99 -10.31 6.94
N CYS A 119 -0.19 -10.17 6.35
CA CYS A 119 -1.49 -10.54 6.92
C CYS A 119 -1.86 -11.99 6.57
N ASN A 120 -2.16 -12.78 7.60
CA ASN A 120 -2.72 -14.12 7.47
C ASN A 120 -4.07 -14.18 8.22
N PRO A 121 -5.20 -14.34 7.51
CA PRO A 121 -6.54 -14.39 8.11
C PRO A 121 -6.69 -15.45 9.21
N THR A 122 -6.06 -16.62 9.05
CA THR A 122 -6.06 -17.68 10.07
C THR A 122 -5.29 -17.26 11.31
N LYS A 123 -4.15 -16.57 11.14
CA LYS A 123 -3.38 -16.04 12.27
C LYS A 123 -4.17 -14.97 13.02
N LEU A 124 -4.86 -14.07 12.30
CA LEU A 124 -5.73 -13.07 12.91
C LEU A 124 -6.89 -13.71 13.68
N ALA A 125 -7.57 -14.70 13.10
CA ALA A 125 -8.64 -15.46 13.77
C ALA A 125 -8.15 -16.08 15.10
N ASN A 126 -6.95 -16.67 15.08
CA ASN A 126 -6.32 -17.21 16.28
C ASN A 126 -6.01 -16.13 17.32
N THR A 127 -5.55 -14.94 16.91
CA THR A 127 -5.31 -13.80 17.80
C THR A 127 -6.61 -13.31 18.45
N PHE A 128 -7.70 -13.16 17.68
CA PHE A 128 -9.01 -12.81 18.24
C PHE A 128 -9.46 -13.83 19.29
N LYS A 129 -9.27 -15.13 19.00
CA LYS A 129 -9.61 -16.19 19.93
C LYS A 129 -8.75 -16.18 21.19
N SER A 130 -7.42 -16.03 21.07
CA SER A 130 -6.51 -16.13 22.21
C SER A 130 -6.46 -14.89 23.09
N VAL A 131 -6.53 -13.69 22.49
CA VAL A 131 -6.36 -12.41 23.21
C VAL A 131 -7.69 -11.84 23.66
N LYS A 132 -8.74 -11.93 22.83
CA LYS A 132 -10.04 -11.30 23.11
C LYS A 132 -11.09 -12.31 23.59
N ASN A 133 -10.79 -13.61 23.55
CA ASN A 133 -11.75 -14.68 23.79
C ASN A 133 -12.99 -14.60 22.86
N VAL A 134 -12.80 -14.08 21.64
CA VAL A 134 -13.85 -13.95 20.62
C VAL A 134 -13.53 -14.91 19.47
N ALA A 135 -14.45 -15.81 19.17
CA ALA A 135 -14.30 -16.74 18.06
C ALA A 135 -14.75 -16.10 16.75
N ILE A 136 -13.79 -15.64 15.94
CA ILE A 136 -14.03 -15.17 14.57
C ILE A 136 -13.43 -16.18 13.59
N HIS A 137 -14.22 -16.63 12.62
CA HIS A 137 -13.73 -17.55 11.60
C HIS A 137 -12.88 -16.81 10.55
N HIS A 138 -11.85 -17.46 10.00
CA HIS A 138 -10.95 -16.84 9.02
C HIS A 138 -11.67 -16.36 7.75
N GLN A 139 -12.78 -17.01 7.34
CA GLN A 139 -13.63 -16.55 6.24
C GLN A 139 -14.29 -15.21 6.55
N THR A 140 -14.70 -14.97 7.81
CA THR A 140 -15.26 -13.68 8.22
C THR A 140 -14.21 -12.59 8.13
N ILE A 141 -12.98 -12.86 8.57
CA ILE A 141 -11.86 -11.92 8.44
C ILE A 141 -11.57 -11.62 6.97
N ASN A 142 -11.50 -12.63 6.11
CA ASN A 142 -11.35 -12.43 4.67
C ASN A 142 -12.47 -11.57 4.08
N LYS A 143 -13.71 -11.81 4.50
CA LYS A 143 -14.86 -11.02 4.06
C LYS A 143 -14.73 -9.55 4.48
N TYR A 144 -14.33 -9.31 5.72
CA TYR A 144 -14.13 -7.96 6.24
C TYR A 144 -12.97 -7.23 5.55
N LEU A 145 -11.87 -7.92 5.25
CA LEU A 145 -10.79 -7.36 4.44
C LEU A 145 -11.28 -6.97 3.04
N GLY A 146 -12.08 -7.84 2.40
CA GLY A 146 -12.71 -7.52 1.11
C GLY A 146 -13.62 -6.29 1.18
N PHE A 147 -14.37 -6.11 2.26
CA PHE A 147 -15.19 -4.90 2.45
C PHE A 147 -14.37 -3.61 2.57
N LEU A 148 -13.17 -3.70 3.18
CA LEU A 148 -12.26 -2.56 3.26
C LEU A 148 -11.63 -2.25 1.90
N GLU A 149 -11.34 -3.28 1.10
CA GLU A 149 -10.90 -3.13 -0.30
C GLU A 149 -12.01 -2.48 -1.15
N ASP A 150 -13.26 -2.95 -1.03
CA ASP A 150 -14.41 -2.42 -1.77
C ASP A 150 -14.71 -0.94 -1.43
N ALA A 151 -14.36 -0.53 -0.22
CA ALA A 151 -14.50 0.83 0.27
C ALA A 151 -13.32 1.75 -0.09
N PHE A 152 -12.32 1.25 -0.82
CA PHE A 152 -11.08 1.96 -1.14
C PHE A 152 -10.32 2.46 0.11
N LEU A 153 -10.49 1.79 1.25
CA LEU A 153 -9.74 2.10 2.47
C LEU A 153 -8.35 1.50 2.43
N VAL A 154 -8.28 0.27 1.94
CA VAL A 154 -7.05 -0.50 1.82
C VAL A 154 -6.94 -1.12 0.44
N GLU A 155 -5.71 -1.32 0.01
CA GLU A 155 -5.37 -2.12 -1.15
C GLU A 155 -4.56 -3.34 -0.74
N LYS A 156 -4.83 -4.44 -1.42
CA LYS A 156 -4.19 -5.72 -1.18
C LYS A 156 -3.04 -5.95 -2.15
N SER A 157 -1.85 -6.15 -1.60
CA SER A 157 -0.68 -6.61 -2.36
C SER A 157 -0.46 -8.10 -2.11
N ILE A 158 -0.62 -8.91 -3.16
CA ILE A 158 -0.61 -10.37 -3.07
C ILE A 158 0.83 -10.88 -3.11
N ARG A 159 1.12 -11.97 -2.39
CA ARG A 159 2.42 -12.62 -2.50
C ARG A 159 2.59 -13.35 -3.82
N TYR A 160 3.69 -13.02 -4.49
CA TYR A 160 4.13 -13.61 -5.74
C TYR A 160 5.45 -14.34 -5.57
N ASN A 161 5.48 -15.65 -5.86
CA ASN A 161 6.71 -16.42 -5.91
C ASN A 161 7.45 -16.10 -7.22
N ILE A 162 8.55 -15.34 -7.12
CA ILE A 162 9.29 -14.84 -8.28
C ILE A 162 9.87 -15.99 -9.10
N LYS A 163 10.47 -16.98 -8.44
CA LYS A 163 11.12 -18.13 -9.09
C LYS A 163 10.09 -19.12 -9.65
N GLY A 164 9.05 -19.40 -8.88
CA GLY A 164 8.00 -20.34 -9.23
C GLY A 164 6.98 -19.78 -10.21
N LYS A 165 6.96 -18.44 -10.40
CA LYS A 165 5.99 -17.69 -11.20
C LYS A 165 4.55 -18.02 -10.84
N LYS A 166 4.26 -18.03 -9.53
CA LYS A 166 2.97 -18.46 -8.97
C LYS A 166 2.52 -17.51 -7.89
N TYR A 167 1.22 -17.23 -7.88
CA TYR A 167 0.56 -16.54 -6.79
C TYR A 167 0.32 -17.50 -5.62
N ILE A 168 0.54 -17.00 -4.40
CA ILE A 168 0.25 -17.73 -3.17
C ILE A 168 -0.80 -16.93 -2.41
N ASN A 169 -2.08 -17.30 -2.56
CA ASN A 169 -3.22 -16.48 -2.13
C ASN A 169 -3.51 -16.50 -0.61
N THR A 170 -2.67 -17.16 0.20
CA THR A 170 -2.93 -17.31 1.65
C THR A 170 -2.43 -16.11 2.46
N LEU A 171 -1.48 -15.35 1.94
CA LEU A 171 -0.79 -14.33 2.72
C LEU A 171 -0.51 -13.11 1.83
N ALA A 172 -0.92 -11.94 2.29
CA ALA A 172 -0.88 -10.68 1.54
C ALA A 172 -0.50 -9.53 2.48
N LYS A 173 0.01 -8.43 1.93
CA LYS A 173 0.12 -7.16 2.67
C LYS A 173 -1.09 -6.29 2.33
N TYR A 174 -1.50 -5.46 3.27
CA TYR A 174 -2.53 -4.44 3.04
C TYR A 174 -1.93 -3.07 3.30
N TYR A 175 -2.14 -2.16 2.36
CA TYR A 175 -1.70 -0.77 2.41
C TYR A 175 -2.93 0.14 2.43
N PHE A 176 -2.89 1.21 3.21
CA PHE A 176 -3.98 2.18 3.22
C PHE A 176 -3.85 3.11 2.01
N SER A 177 -4.95 3.35 1.32
CA SER A 177 -4.99 4.27 0.18
C SER A 177 -4.64 5.70 0.58
N ASP A 178 -4.93 6.08 1.84
CA ASP A 178 -4.52 7.35 2.43
C ASP A 178 -3.96 7.18 3.86
N LEU A 179 -2.76 7.73 4.09
CA LEU A 179 -2.10 7.64 5.40
C LEU A 179 -2.76 8.51 6.48
N GLY A 180 -3.39 9.62 6.12
CA GLY A 180 -4.12 10.47 7.06
C GLY A 180 -5.27 9.71 7.70
N ILE A 181 -6.02 8.95 6.90
CA ILE A 181 -7.10 8.08 7.40
C ILE A 181 -6.54 6.98 8.30
N ARG A 182 -5.46 6.32 7.90
CA ARG A 182 -4.78 5.33 8.74
C ARG A 182 -4.33 5.92 10.07
N ASN A 183 -3.73 7.11 10.03
CA ASN A 183 -3.21 7.77 11.23
C ASN A 183 -4.35 8.23 12.15
N ALA A 184 -5.44 8.76 11.61
CA ALA A 184 -6.63 9.13 12.37
C ALA A 184 -7.27 7.93 13.08
N LEU A 185 -7.35 6.78 12.42
CA LEU A 185 -7.83 5.53 13.01
C LEU A 185 -7.03 5.12 14.25
N LEU A 186 -5.72 5.37 14.27
CA LEU A 186 -4.83 5.12 15.40
C LEU A 186 -4.67 6.33 16.35
N GLY A 187 -5.44 7.39 16.13
CA GLY A 187 -5.37 8.62 16.91
C GLY A 187 -4.02 9.33 16.81
N PHE A 188 -3.32 9.21 15.68
CA PHE A 188 -2.02 9.81 15.38
C PHE A 188 -0.87 9.40 16.33
N ARG A 189 -1.05 8.31 17.10
CA ARG A 189 -0.08 7.89 18.13
C ARG A 189 1.10 7.08 17.60
N GLN A 190 0.92 6.38 16.48
CA GLN A 190 1.91 5.45 15.93
C GLN A 190 2.51 6.02 14.64
N GLN A 191 3.71 6.58 14.74
CA GLN A 191 4.48 7.09 13.60
C GLN A 191 5.66 6.15 13.28
N GLU A 192 5.34 4.97 12.75
CA GLU A 192 6.36 4.02 12.29
C GLU A 192 6.80 4.39 10.87
N GLU A 193 7.80 5.26 10.78
CA GLU A 193 8.21 5.87 9.51
C GLU A 193 8.61 4.84 8.43
N THR A 194 9.20 3.70 8.80
CA THR A 194 9.56 2.64 7.85
C THR A 194 8.34 2.11 7.09
N HIS A 195 7.27 1.75 7.82
CA HIS A 195 6.05 1.19 7.23
C HIS A 195 5.20 2.26 6.54
N ILE A 196 5.22 3.47 7.07
CA ILE A 196 4.61 4.65 6.44
C ILE A 196 5.28 4.91 5.08
N MET A 197 6.61 4.90 5.02
CA MET A 197 7.37 5.08 3.78
C MET A 197 7.05 4.00 2.76
N GLU A 198 7.05 2.72 3.19
CA GLU A 198 6.66 1.60 2.34
C GLU A 198 5.25 1.80 1.75
N ASN A 199 4.26 2.20 2.56
CA ASN A 199 2.92 2.47 2.07
C ASN A 199 2.88 3.65 1.08
N ILE A 200 3.62 4.73 1.33
CA ILE A 200 3.67 5.88 0.41
C ILE A 200 4.24 5.44 -0.94
N ILE A 201 5.31 4.63 -0.94
CA ILE A 201 5.89 4.06 -2.15
C ILE A 201 4.85 3.19 -2.87
N TYR A 202 4.14 2.33 -2.15
CA TYR A 202 3.07 1.52 -2.73
C TYR A 202 2.01 2.41 -3.40
N ASN A 203 1.48 3.41 -2.70
CA ASN A 203 0.46 4.31 -3.23
C ASN A 203 0.96 5.05 -4.48
N GLU A 204 2.18 5.57 -4.46
CA GLU A 204 2.78 6.23 -5.63
C GLU A 204 2.85 5.29 -6.84
N LEU A 205 3.27 4.04 -6.65
CA LEU A 205 3.32 3.04 -7.72
C LEU A 205 1.91 2.74 -8.27
N ARG A 206 0.90 2.67 -7.42
CA ARG A 206 -0.50 2.46 -7.83
C ARG A 206 -1.06 3.67 -8.58
N THR A 207 -0.81 4.89 -8.10
CA THR A 207 -1.20 6.13 -8.78
C THR A 207 -0.56 6.26 -10.17
N ARG A 208 0.67 5.77 -10.35
CA ARG A 208 1.34 5.69 -11.67
C ARG A 208 0.80 4.58 -12.58
N GLY A 209 -0.17 3.79 -12.12
CA GLY A 209 -0.81 2.73 -12.90
C GLY A 209 -0.04 1.41 -12.96
N TYR A 210 0.90 1.16 -12.03
CA TYR A 210 1.60 -0.11 -11.93
C TYR A 210 0.81 -1.14 -11.11
N HIS A 211 0.89 -2.41 -11.49
CA HIS A 211 0.47 -3.53 -10.64
C HIS A 211 1.58 -3.89 -9.65
N VAL A 212 1.25 -3.98 -8.36
CA VAL A 212 2.24 -4.09 -7.29
C VAL A 212 1.94 -5.30 -6.39
N ASP A 213 2.81 -6.31 -6.49
CA ASP A 213 2.77 -7.52 -5.67
C ASP A 213 3.93 -7.55 -4.67
N VAL A 214 3.84 -8.37 -3.62
CA VAL A 214 4.97 -8.64 -2.72
C VAL A 214 5.76 -9.84 -3.24
N GLY A 215 7.06 -9.67 -3.47
CA GLY A 215 7.90 -10.71 -4.04
C GLY A 215 8.46 -11.67 -3.00
N MET A 216 8.47 -12.96 -3.31
CA MET A 216 9.10 -13.98 -2.48
C MET A 216 10.17 -14.72 -3.28
N VAL A 217 11.40 -14.77 -2.73
CA VAL A 217 12.54 -15.49 -3.28
C VAL A 217 12.97 -16.60 -2.32
N GLU A 218 12.91 -17.86 -2.76
CA GLU A 218 13.45 -18.98 -1.99
C GLU A 218 14.97 -19.10 -2.17
N VAL A 219 15.69 -19.07 -1.06
CA VAL A 219 17.13 -19.33 -0.95
C VAL A 219 17.35 -20.61 -0.16
N ARG A 220 18.39 -21.35 -0.52
CA ARG A 220 18.86 -22.51 0.26
C ARG A 220 20.18 -22.13 0.91
N GLU A 221 20.20 -22.16 2.23
CA GLU A 221 21.38 -21.87 3.05
C GLU A 221 21.70 -23.09 3.92
N PRO A 222 22.98 -23.43 4.12
CA PRO A 222 23.35 -24.46 5.09
C PRO A 222 23.12 -23.92 6.51
N ASP A 223 22.53 -24.74 7.38
CA ASP A 223 22.50 -24.47 8.81
C ASP A 223 23.87 -24.76 9.47
N LYS A 224 23.95 -24.57 10.79
CA LYS A 224 25.17 -24.84 11.57
C LYS A 224 25.66 -26.29 11.48
N SER A 225 24.81 -27.22 11.03
CA SER A 225 25.13 -28.64 10.83
C SER A 225 25.46 -28.98 9.37
N GLY A 226 25.49 -27.99 8.48
CA GLY A 226 25.71 -28.18 7.04
C GLY A 226 24.47 -28.64 6.27
N LYS A 227 23.32 -28.79 6.93
CA LYS A 227 22.06 -29.19 6.28
C LYS A 227 21.44 -27.98 5.61
N LEU A 228 21.13 -28.11 4.32
CA LEU A 228 20.46 -27.06 3.57
C LEU A 228 19.02 -26.90 4.06
N PHE A 229 18.69 -25.73 4.59
CA PHE A 229 17.31 -25.32 4.88
C PHE A 229 16.85 -24.29 3.85
N ARG A 230 15.53 -24.22 3.65
CA ARG A 230 14.92 -23.21 2.78
C ARG A 230 14.59 -21.98 3.59
N LYS A 231 15.08 -20.84 3.13
CA LYS A 231 14.76 -19.51 3.65
C LYS A 231 14.02 -18.74 2.56
N GLN A 232 13.02 -17.96 2.95
CA GLN A 232 12.35 -17.05 2.04
C GLN A 232 12.83 -15.63 2.33
N LEU A 233 13.29 -14.94 1.29
CA LEU A 233 13.57 -13.51 1.31
C LEU A 233 12.41 -12.78 0.65
N GLU A 234 12.01 -11.67 1.24
CA GLU A 234 10.97 -10.80 0.73
C GLU A 234 11.60 -9.72 -0.15
N VAL A 235 10.90 -9.37 -1.23
CA VAL A 235 11.14 -8.18 -2.04
C VAL A 235 9.89 -7.35 -1.85
N ASP A 236 10.03 -6.13 -1.34
CA ASP A 236 8.85 -5.35 -0.91
C ASP A 236 7.86 -5.18 -2.05
N PHE A 237 8.35 -4.86 -3.26
CA PHE A 237 7.51 -4.68 -4.44
C PHE A 237 8.04 -5.37 -5.69
N VAL A 238 7.19 -6.19 -6.31
CA VAL A 238 7.29 -6.65 -7.68
C VAL A 238 6.30 -5.82 -8.50
N VAL A 239 6.85 -4.90 -9.28
CA VAL A 239 6.09 -3.88 -10.01
C VAL A 239 6.00 -4.28 -11.48
N ASN A 240 4.80 -4.28 -12.05
CA ASN A 240 4.57 -4.61 -13.46
C ASN A 240 3.69 -3.58 -14.15
N GLN A 241 4.01 -3.24 -15.40
CA GLN A 241 3.14 -2.51 -16.33
C GLN A 241 3.47 -2.91 -17.76
N GLY A 242 2.55 -3.63 -18.42
CA GLY A 242 2.80 -4.20 -19.74
C GLY A 242 4.04 -5.10 -19.76
N SER A 243 5.04 -4.74 -20.58
CA SER A 243 6.32 -5.45 -20.67
C SER A 243 7.37 -5.00 -19.64
N GLN A 244 7.09 -3.95 -18.86
CA GLN A 244 8.01 -3.43 -17.86
C GLN A 244 7.85 -4.18 -16.55
N ARG A 245 8.99 -4.47 -15.91
CA ARG A 245 9.04 -5.02 -14.56
C ARG A 245 10.18 -4.42 -13.76
N TYR A 246 9.91 -4.16 -12.48
CA TYR A 246 10.88 -3.66 -11.50
C TYR A 246 10.77 -4.47 -10.21
N TYR A 247 11.90 -4.64 -9.53
CA TYR A 247 11.98 -5.17 -8.18
C TYR A 247 12.47 -4.07 -7.26
N ILE A 248 11.68 -3.70 -6.26
CA ILE A 248 11.95 -2.55 -5.41
C ILE A 248 12.04 -3.00 -3.95
N GLN A 249 13.06 -2.50 -3.27
CA GLN A 249 13.20 -2.57 -1.81
C GLN A 249 13.05 -1.16 -1.22
N SER A 250 12.27 -1.04 -0.16
CA SER A 250 12.11 0.15 0.68
C SER A 250 13.07 0.06 1.86
N ALA A 251 14.10 0.92 1.88
CA ALA A 251 15.12 0.89 2.92
C ALA A 251 15.17 2.24 3.63
N PHE A 252 14.64 2.32 4.85
CA PHE A 252 14.56 3.59 5.59
C PHE A 252 15.92 4.28 5.72
N ALA A 253 16.97 3.52 6.03
CA ALA A 253 18.34 4.02 6.09
C ALA A 253 19.34 2.91 5.70
N MET A 254 20.40 3.30 4.98
CA MET A 254 21.50 2.43 4.57
C MET A 254 22.87 3.07 4.85
N PRO A 255 23.24 3.26 6.14
CA PRO A 255 24.47 3.96 6.50
C PRO A 255 25.75 3.12 6.34
N THR A 256 25.63 1.78 6.24
CA THR A 256 26.77 0.85 6.21
C THR A 256 26.68 -0.14 5.05
N LEU A 257 27.83 -0.68 4.64
CA LEU A 257 27.90 -1.74 3.63
C LEU A 257 27.17 -3.02 4.06
N GLU A 258 27.17 -3.33 5.36
CA GLU A 258 26.41 -4.47 5.90
C GLU A 258 24.91 -4.26 5.71
N LYS A 259 24.41 -3.04 5.97
CA LYS A 259 23.01 -2.71 5.77
C LYS A 259 22.64 -2.73 4.29
N GLU A 260 23.51 -2.22 3.42
CA GLU A 260 23.33 -2.33 1.97
C GLU A 260 23.27 -3.79 1.49
N ALA A 261 24.16 -4.65 1.99
CA ALA A 261 24.13 -6.08 1.69
C ALA A 261 22.85 -6.75 2.19
N GLN A 262 22.33 -6.33 3.35
CA GLN A 262 21.07 -6.84 3.89
C GLN A 262 19.88 -6.44 2.99
N GLU A 263 19.76 -5.17 2.63
CA GLU A 263 18.63 -4.66 1.83
C GLU A 263 18.67 -5.15 0.38
N SER A 264 19.86 -5.37 -0.18
CA SER A 264 20.03 -5.92 -1.54
C SER A 264 19.90 -7.45 -1.60
N ALA A 265 19.92 -8.15 -0.47
CA ALA A 265 20.03 -9.61 -0.41
C ALA A 265 18.94 -10.34 -1.22
N SER A 266 17.70 -9.87 -1.18
CA SER A 266 16.59 -10.48 -1.93
C SER A 266 16.73 -10.24 -3.43
N LEU A 267 17.09 -9.02 -3.82
CA LEU A 267 17.28 -8.57 -5.20
C LEU A 267 18.40 -9.34 -5.92
N LEU A 268 19.53 -9.58 -5.23
CA LEU A 268 20.69 -10.32 -5.76
C LEU A 268 20.35 -11.79 -6.09
N ARG A 269 19.28 -12.33 -5.53
CA ARG A 269 18.85 -13.72 -5.78
C ARG A 269 17.95 -13.86 -7.00
N ILE A 270 17.53 -12.74 -7.59
CA ILE A 270 16.71 -12.69 -8.80
C ILE A 270 17.62 -12.70 -10.02
N LYS A 271 17.54 -13.78 -10.81
CA LYS A 271 18.47 -14.06 -11.92
C LYS A 271 18.09 -13.43 -13.26
N ASP A 272 16.93 -12.79 -13.35
CA ASP A 272 16.55 -12.09 -14.57
C ASP A 272 17.20 -10.70 -14.67
N SER A 273 17.06 -10.08 -15.84
CA SER A 273 17.68 -8.79 -16.17
C SER A 273 16.78 -7.58 -15.90
N PHE A 274 15.62 -7.76 -15.25
CA PHE A 274 14.77 -6.63 -14.93
C PHE A 274 15.44 -5.73 -13.88
N LYS A 275 15.05 -4.45 -13.88
CA LYS A 275 15.65 -3.43 -13.03
C LYS A 275 15.39 -3.75 -11.55
N LYS A 276 16.42 -3.54 -10.74
CA LYS A 276 16.41 -3.72 -9.29
C LYS A 276 16.72 -2.36 -8.67
N ILE A 277 15.86 -1.91 -7.76
CA ILE A 277 15.88 -0.56 -7.21
C ILE A 277 15.78 -0.63 -5.69
N ILE A 278 16.54 0.21 -5.01
CA ILE A 278 16.39 0.46 -3.58
C ILE A 278 16.01 1.93 -3.41
N ILE A 279 14.89 2.19 -2.75
CA ILE A 279 14.43 3.53 -2.42
C ILE A 279 14.81 3.80 -0.96
N VAL A 280 15.57 4.87 -0.74
CA VAL A 280 16.02 5.29 0.60
C VAL A 280 15.39 6.61 1.00
N LYS A 281 15.16 6.83 2.30
CA LYS A 281 14.62 8.11 2.78
C LYS A 281 15.57 9.29 2.52
N ASP A 282 16.87 9.02 2.59
CA ASP A 282 17.91 10.04 2.48
C ASP A 282 17.87 10.78 1.14
N ASP A 283 18.23 12.05 1.18
CA ASP A 283 18.42 12.87 -0.01
C ASP A 283 19.79 12.55 -0.61
N ILE A 284 19.79 11.71 -1.65
CA ILE A 284 20.99 11.23 -2.31
C ILE A 284 20.85 11.39 -3.81
N LYS A 285 21.99 11.61 -4.50
CA LYS A 285 22.01 11.44 -5.95
C LYS A 285 21.81 9.97 -6.31
N PRO A 286 20.97 9.66 -7.31
CA PRO A 286 20.84 8.31 -7.85
C PRO A 286 22.21 7.69 -8.17
N LYS A 287 22.45 6.47 -7.70
CA LYS A 287 23.70 5.74 -7.92
C LYS A 287 23.44 4.27 -8.21
N ARG A 288 24.39 3.59 -8.87
CA ARG A 288 24.35 2.15 -9.10
C ARG A 288 25.53 1.47 -8.41
N ASN A 289 25.30 0.30 -7.84
CA ASN A 289 26.37 -0.55 -7.33
C ASN A 289 26.91 -1.49 -8.42
N GLU A 290 27.89 -2.33 -8.07
CA GLU A 290 28.55 -3.26 -9.00
C GLU A 290 27.60 -4.34 -9.56
N ASP A 291 26.53 -4.66 -8.83
CA ASP A 291 25.47 -5.59 -9.26
C ASP A 291 24.40 -4.92 -10.16
N GLY A 292 24.57 -3.63 -10.46
CA GLY A 292 23.65 -2.84 -11.27
C GLY A 292 22.36 -2.42 -10.57
N ILE A 293 22.27 -2.62 -9.25
CA ILE A 293 21.13 -2.18 -8.43
C ILE A 293 21.18 -0.66 -8.32
N LEU A 294 20.08 0.00 -8.67
CA LEU A 294 19.91 1.44 -8.57
C LEU A 294 19.47 1.81 -7.15
N THR A 295 20.14 2.77 -6.50
CA THR A 295 19.66 3.40 -5.27
C THR A 295 19.20 4.83 -5.58
N ILE A 296 17.98 5.18 -5.19
CA ILE A 296 17.41 6.53 -5.36
C ILE A 296 16.84 7.06 -4.05
N GLY A 297 16.90 8.38 -3.86
CA GLY A 297 16.23 9.04 -2.75
C GLY A 297 14.70 9.02 -2.90
N LEU A 298 13.99 9.00 -1.78
CA LEU A 298 12.53 8.90 -1.73
C LEU A 298 11.87 10.09 -2.41
N LYS A 299 12.36 11.32 -2.18
CA LYS A 299 11.79 12.52 -2.80
C LYS A 299 12.00 12.54 -4.31
N ASP A 300 13.17 12.14 -4.77
CA ASP A 300 13.44 11.98 -6.21
C ASP A 300 12.49 10.94 -6.82
N PHE A 301 12.28 9.82 -6.12
CA PHE A 301 11.30 8.82 -6.56
C PHE A 301 9.91 9.44 -6.69
N LEU A 302 9.42 10.16 -5.67
CA LEU A 302 8.06 10.69 -5.59
C LEU A 302 7.80 11.90 -6.50
N LEU A 303 8.80 12.74 -6.75
CA LEU A 303 8.64 14.00 -7.50
C LEU A 303 8.95 13.85 -9.00
N ASP A 304 9.78 12.89 -9.39
CA ASP A 304 10.08 12.60 -10.79
C ASP A 304 9.26 11.40 -11.29
N LYS A 305 8.35 11.65 -12.23
CA LYS A 305 7.52 10.61 -12.86
C LYS A 305 8.35 9.58 -13.62
N ASN A 306 9.56 9.94 -14.06
CA ASN A 306 10.47 9.08 -14.80
C ASN A 306 11.52 8.40 -13.90
N SER A 307 11.39 8.47 -12.58
CA SER A 307 12.40 7.97 -11.64
C SER A 307 12.68 6.47 -11.70
N LEU A 308 11.83 5.67 -12.34
CA LEU A 308 12.08 4.24 -12.58
C LEU A 308 12.88 4.00 -13.89
N ASN A 309 13.05 5.03 -14.72
CA ASN A 309 13.69 4.94 -16.04
C ASN A 309 15.20 5.22 -16.03
N TYR A 310 15.76 5.69 -14.90
CA TYR A 310 17.22 5.76 -14.68
C TYR A 310 17.95 4.45 -14.98
#